data_AF-A0A3E0QEU3-F1
#
_entry.id   AF-A0A3E0QEU3-F1
#
_cell.length_a   1.000
_cell.length_b   1.000
_cell.length_c   1.000
_cell.angle_alpha   90.00
_cell.angle_beta   90.00
_cell.angle_gamma   90.00
#
_symmetry.space_group_name_H-M   'P 1'
#
loop_
_entity.id
_entity.type
_entity.pdbx_description
1 polymer ?
#
loop_
_entity_poly.entity_id
_entity_poly.type
_entity_poly.pdbx_seq_one_letter_code
_entity_poly.pdbx_strand_id
1 'polypeptide(L)' 'VRRVFIIEKFPYSEIQDNTIGKSIMPIDMLRLKLSYFGALKFDPRSDKWLRICMFQGAPLPNDLKNYDEQWVYKTQI' A
#
# COMPACT_ATOMS: atom_id res chain seq x y z
N VAL A 1 -24.10 -3.17 -10.15
CA VAL A 1 -24.56 -3.37 -8.74
C VAL A 1 -23.49 -4.01 -7.84
N ARG A 2 -22.80 -5.10 -8.25
CA ARG A 2 -21.75 -5.77 -7.43
C ARG A 2 -20.64 -4.86 -6.87
N ARG A 3 -20.17 -3.88 -7.66
CA ARG A 3 -19.15 -2.91 -7.24
C ARG A 3 -19.60 -2.04 -6.06
N VAL A 4 -20.86 -1.59 -6.08
CA VAL A 4 -21.47 -0.75 -5.04
C VAL A 4 -21.59 -1.50 -3.71
N PHE A 5 -21.89 -2.81 -3.75
CA PHE A 5 -21.96 -3.65 -2.55
C PHE A 5 -20.61 -3.96 -1.90
N ILE A 6 -19.51 -3.89 -2.67
CA ILE A 6 -18.16 -4.16 -2.13
C ILE A 6 -17.70 -2.96 -1.28
N ILE A 7 -18.03 -1.74 -1.72
CA ILE A 7 -17.64 -0.50 -1.04
C ILE A 7 -18.27 -0.39 0.35
N GLU A 8 -19.49 -0.92 0.53
CA GLU A 8 -20.18 -0.98 1.82
C GLU A 8 -19.38 -1.77 2.87
N LYS A 9 -18.69 -2.84 2.47
CA LYS A 9 -17.93 -3.70 3.38
C LYS A 9 -16.45 -3.30 3.50
N PHE A 10 -15.92 -2.61 2.48
CA PHE A 10 -14.51 -2.29 2.37
C PHE A 10 -14.33 -0.81 1.99
N PRO A 11 -14.14 0.09 2.97
CA PRO A 11 -14.05 1.54 2.76
C PRO A 11 -12.95 1.99 1.79
N TYR A 12 -11.88 1.20 1.68
CA TYR A 12 -10.72 1.48 0.82
C TYR A 12 -10.65 0.57 -0.42
N SER A 13 -11.78 0.00 -0.83
CA SER A 13 -11.86 -0.86 -2.03
C SER A 13 -11.83 -0.09 -3.35
N GLU A 14 -11.88 1.24 -3.29
CA GLU A 14 -11.77 2.12 -4.45
C GLU A 14 -10.90 3.35 -4.16
N ILE A 15 -10.54 4.05 -5.24
CA ILE A 15 -9.83 5.32 -5.17
C ILE A 15 -10.83 6.38 -4.69
N GLN A 16 -10.59 6.94 -3.50
CA GLN A 16 -11.42 7.97 -2.89
C GLN A 16 -11.02 9.40 -3.31
N ASP A 17 -9.93 9.55 -4.07
CA ASP A 17 -9.39 10.85 -4.48
C ASP A 17 -9.97 11.33 -5.83
N ASN A 18 -10.00 12.66 -6.02
CA ASN A 18 -10.49 13.28 -7.25
C ASN A 18 -9.42 13.23 -8.36
N THR A 19 -9.51 12.20 -9.20
CA THR A 19 -8.55 11.95 -10.29
C THR A 19 -8.48 13.02 -11.38
N ILE A 20 -9.50 13.88 -11.48
CA ILE A 20 -9.54 14.99 -12.46
C ILE A 20 -9.26 16.36 -11.83
N GLY A 21 -9.10 16.42 -10.49
CA GLY A 21 -8.84 17.65 -9.76
C GLY A 21 -7.44 18.19 -10.05
N LYS A 22 -7.30 19.53 -10.14
CA LYS A 22 -6.00 20.18 -10.36
C LYS A 22 -5.00 19.97 -9.21
N SER A 23 -5.51 19.67 -8.01
CA SER A 23 -4.70 19.44 -6.80
C SER A 23 -4.19 18.01 -6.68
N ILE A 24 -4.57 17.09 -7.58
CA ILE A 24 -4.12 15.71 -7.47
C ILE A 24 -2.61 15.62 -7.66
N MET A 25 -1.96 14.85 -6.78
CA MET A 25 -0.55 14.51 -6.90
C MET A 25 -0.46 13.09 -7.47
N PRO A 26 -0.01 12.89 -8.72
CA PRO A 26 0.07 11.56 -9.33
C PRO A 26 0.91 10.56 -8.53
N ILE A 27 1.84 11.06 -7.71
CA ILE A 27 2.66 10.25 -6.82
C ILE A 27 1.84 9.48 -5.77
N ASP A 28 0.68 9.99 -5.36
CA ASP A 28 -0.18 9.32 -4.37
C ASP A 28 -0.87 8.10 -4.99
N MET A 29 -1.26 8.20 -6.27
CA MET A 29 -1.75 7.04 -7.03
C MET A 29 -0.65 5.99 -7.24
N LEU A 30 0.60 6.43 -7.41
CA LEU A 30 1.74 5.52 -7.48
C LEU A 30 1.96 4.80 -6.14
N ARG A 31 1.88 5.51 -5.01
CA ARG A 31 1.98 4.92 -3.66
C ARG A 31 0.90 3.87 -3.44
N LEU A 32 -0.35 4.19 -3.78
CA LEU A 32 -1.47 3.26 -3.73
C LEU A 32 -1.21 2.01 -4.59
N LYS A 33 -0.76 2.18 -5.82
CA LYS A 33 -0.46 1.05 -6.70
C LYS A 33 0.64 0.15 -6.11
N LEU A 34 1.69 0.76 -5.57
CA LEU A 34 2.85 0.05 -5.02
C LEU A 34 2.55 -0.67 -3.71
N SER A 35 1.61 -0.18 -2.89
CA SER A 35 1.22 -0.88 -1.65
C SER A 35 0.62 -2.25 -1.93
N TYR A 36 -0.07 -2.45 -3.07
CA TYR A 36 -0.54 -3.77 -3.49
C TYR A 36 0.60 -4.74 -3.83
N PHE A 37 1.78 -4.23 -4.21
CA PHE A 37 2.95 -5.04 -4.55
C PHE A 37 3.87 -5.33 -3.35
N GLY A 38 3.46 -4.98 -2.13
CA GLY A 38 4.25 -5.21 -0.92
C GLY A 38 5.26 -4.11 -0.61
N ALA A 39 5.11 -2.91 -1.18
CA ALA A 39 5.82 -1.72 -0.72
C ALA A 39 5.21 -1.21 0.59
N LEU A 40 6.03 -1.12 1.64
CA LEU A 40 5.58 -0.77 2.99
C LEU A 40 6.06 0.60 3.44
N LYS A 41 7.31 0.94 3.12
CA LYS A 41 7.89 2.23 3.44
C LYS A 41 7.98 3.11 2.20
N PHE A 42 7.49 4.33 2.31
CA PHE A 42 7.42 5.31 1.24
C PHE A 42 8.14 6.59 1.67
N ASP A 43 9.35 6.80 1.13
CA ASP A 43 10.14 8.00 1.40
C ASP A 43 10.10 8.89 0.14
N PRO A 44 9.25 9.94 0.11
CA PRO A 44 9.19 10.85 -1.04
C PRO A 44 10.51 11.63 -1.14
N ARG A 45 11.10 11.61 -2.34
CA ARG A 45 12.31 12.39 -2.65
C ARG A 45 11.98 13.65 -3.43
N SER A 46 10.88 13.63 -4.18
CA SER A 46 10.25 14.79 -4.83
C SER A 46 8.83 14.42 -5.27
N ASP A 47 8.16 15.36 -5.92
CA ASP A 47 6.82 15.24 -6.52
C ASP A 47 6.74 14.15 -7.60
N LYS A 48 7.89 13.72 -8.14
CA LYS A 48 8.01 12.73 -9.22
C LYS A 48 8.82 11.49 -8.84
N TRP A 49 9.55 11.53 -7.73
CA TRP A 49 10.45 10.47 -7.31
C TRP A 49 10.12 9.98 -5.91
N LEU A 50 9.87 8.69 -5.82
CA LEU A 50 9.48 8.01 -4.59
C LEU A 50 10.45 6.86 -4.35
N ARG A 51 11.11 6.85 -3.20
CA ARG A 51 11.87 5.68 -2.75
C ARG A 51 10.92 4.77 -1.99
N ILE A 52 10.97 3.47 -2.31
CA ILE A 52 10.19 2.45 -1.62
C ILE A 52 11.09 1.38 -1.01
N CYS A 53 10.59 0.75 0.06
CA CYS A 53 11.12 -0.51 0.57
C CYS A 53 10.04 -1.58 0.43
N MET A 54 10.38 -2.68 -0.24
CA MET A 54 9.49 -3.84 -0.41
C MET A 54 9.79 -4.89 0.66
N PHE A 55 8.75 -5.60 1.11
CA PHE A 55 8.86 -6.76 2.00
C PHE A 55 9.69 -6.50 3.28
N GLN A 56 9.58 -5.29 3.83
CA GLN A 56 10.26 -4.92 5.07
C GLN A 56 9.78 -5.83 6.22
N GLY A 57 10.72 -6.53 6.86
CA GLY A 57 10.40 -7.46 7.94
C GLY A 57 9.89 -8.82 7.47
N ALA A 58 9.98 -9.13 6.17
CA ALA A 58 9.64 -10.46 5.67
C ALA A 58 10.57 -11.54 6.26
N PRO A 59 10.03 -12.72 6.59
CA PRO A 59 10.83 -13.84 7.06
C PRO A 59 11.80 -14.29 5.98
N LEU A 60 13.01 -14.66 6.38
CA LEU A 60 13.98 -15.27 5.49
C LEU A 60 13.56 -16.70 5.14
N PRO A 61 14.09 -17.31 4.07
CA PRO A 61 13.76 -18.70 3.70
C PRO A 61 13.93 -19.71 4.84
N ASN A 62 14.89 -19.45 5.73
CA ASN A 62 15.17 -20.31 6.89
C ASN A 62 14.12 -20.17 8.00
N ASP A 63 13.40 -19.04 8.07
CA ASP A 63 12.40 -18.73 9.10
C ASP A 63 10.97 -19.11 8.67
N LEU A 64 10.81 -19.64 7.45
CA LEU A 64 9.50 -20.01 6.88
C LEU A 64 8.75 -21.11 7.65
N LYS A 65 9.41 -21.81 8.58
CA LYS A 65 8.75 -22.85 9.39
C LYS A 65 7.86 -22.30 10.49
N ASN A 66 8.16 -21.12 11.02
CA ASN A 66 7.42 -20.53 12.13
C ASN A 66 7.51 -19.00 12.06
N TYR A 67 6.85 -18.44 11.04
CA TYR A 67 6.77 -17.00 10.84
C TYR A 67 5.36 -16.50 11.08
N ASP A 68 5.24 -15.23 11.42
CA ASP A 68 3.95 -14.57 11.58
C ASP A 68 3.43 -14.14 10.21
N GLU A 69 2.30 -14.68 9.76
CA GLU A 69 1.68 -14.30 8.48
C GLU A 69 1.33 -12.80 8.40
N GLN A 70 1.16 -12.13 9.55
CA GLN A 70 0.90 -10.70 9.65
C GLN A 70 2.18 -9.86 9.78
N TRP A 71 3.35 -10.41 9.45
CA TRP A 71 4.64 -9.70 9.48
C TRP A 71 4.58 -8.35 8.74
N VAL A 72 3.78 -8.25 7.69
CA VAL A 72 3.54 -7.04 6.88
C VAL A 72 2.93 -5.88 7.70
N TYR A 73 2.07 -6.21 8.67
CA TYR A 73 1.26 -5.25 9.42
C TYR A 73 1.72 -5.09 10.87
N LYS A 74 2.84 -5.70 11.26
CA LYS A 74 3.44 -5.52 12.58
C LYS A 74 3.90 -4.08 12.76
N THR A 75 3.00 -3.29 13.32
CA THR A 75 3.30 -1.97 13.83
C THR A 75 3.92 -2.17 15.21
N GLN A 76 5.19 -1.84 15.38
CA GLN A 76 5.74 -1.63 16.72
C GLN A 76 4.92 -0.50 17.35
N ILE A 77 4.08 -0.86 18.31
CA ILE A 77 3.58 0.09 19.33
C ILE A 77 4.75 0.40 20.25
#